data_AF-A0A497HBI0-F1
#
_entry.id   AF-A0A497HBI0-F1
#
_cell.length_a   1.000
_cell.length_b   1.000
_cell.length_c   1.000
_cell.angle_alpha   90.00
_cell.angle_beta   90.00
_cell.angle_gamma   90.00
#
_symmetry.space_group_name_H-M   'P 1'
#
loop_
_entity.id
_entity.type
_entity.pdbx_description
1 polymer ?
#
loop_
_entity_poly.entity_id
_entity_poly.type
_entity_poly.pdbx_seq_one_letter_code
_entity_poly.pdbx_strand_id
1 'polypeptide(L)'
;MNEELKKWLKETRKDYQEQNKLSPGKPTGLCSICGERKAEIFCIKCGRPVCSSCSFSLIGVCKECVPKEIAEKWEGKRPDWEKLLGVEWVE
;
A
#
# COMPACT_ATOMS: atom_id res chain seq x y z
N MET A 1 -35.65 19.02 11.69
CA MET A 1 -34.87 18.05 10.89
C MET A 1 -35.84 17.26 10.03
N ASN A 2 -35.73 17.37 8.70
CA ASN A 2 -36.67 16.75 7.74
C ASN A 2 -36.63 15.21 7.84
N GLU A 3 -37.77 14.54 7.71
CA GLU A 3 -37.89 13.08 7.71
C GLU A 3 -37.18 12.43 6.51
N GLU A 4 -37.15 13.10 5.35
CA GLU A 4 -36.39 12.64 4.18
C GLU A 4 -34.89 12.57 4.48
N LEU A 5 -34.38 13.58 5.19
CA LEU A 5 -32.98 13.63 5.58
C LEU A 5 -32.63 12.51 6.57
N LYS A 6 -33.53 12.19 7.51
CA LYS A 6 -33.36 11.07 8.44
C LYS A 6 -33.34 9.73 7.70
N LYS A 7 -34.18 9.57 6.69
CA LYS A 7 -34.26 8.35 5.87
C LYS A 7 -32.98 8.18 5.06
N TRP A 8 -32.54 9.24 4.39
CA TRP A 8 -31.29 9.25 3.62
C TRP A 8 -30.07 8.90 4.50
N LEU A 9 -29.93 9.52 5.69
CA LEU A 9 -28.84 9.22 6.62
C LEU A 9 -28.81 7.74 7.07
N LYS A 10 -29.97 7.12 7.25
CA LYS A 10 -30.06 5.69 7.61
C LYS A 10 -29.65 4.78 6.46
N GLU A 11 -30.12 5.08 5.25
CA GLU A 11 -29.80 4.33 4.03
C GLU A 11 -28.30 4.42 3.71
N THR A 12 -27.74 5.63 3.67
CA THR A 12 -26.30 5.84 3.41
C THR A 12 -25.41 5.17 4.46
N ARG A 13 -25.80 5.19 5.74
CA ARG A 13 -25.05 4.48 6.80
C ARG A 13 -25.06 2.96 6.57
N LYS A 14 -26.18 2.41 6.11
CA LYS A 14 -26.33 0.97 5.86
C LYS A 14 -25.47 0.53 4.67
N ASP A 15 -25.50 1.29 3.59
CA ASP A 15 -24.68 1.04 2.39
C ASP A 15 -23.18 1.10 2.72
N TYR A 16 -22.76 2.07 3.52
CA TYR A 16 -21.37 2.20 3.98
C TYR A 16 -20.92 1.00 4.84
N GLN A 17 -21.80 0.46 5.67
CA GLN A 17 -21.53 -0.72 6.49
C GLN A 17 -21.47 -2.00 5.66
N GLU A 18 -22.34 -2.15 4.66
CA GLU A 18 -22.31 -3.28 3.72
C GLU A 18 -21.05 -3.27 2.86
N GLN A 19 -20.64 -2.11 2.33
CA GLN A 19 -19.40 -1.98 1.57
C GLN A 19 -18.15 -2.29 2.42
N ASN A 20 -18.11 -1.88 3.70
CA ASN A 20 -16.97 -2.20 4.58
C ASN A 20 -16.89 -3.67 4.99
N LYS A 21 -18.01 -4.40 5.04
CA LYS A 21 -17.99 -5.85 5.33
C LYS A 21 -17.35 -6.68 4.21
N LEU A 22 -17.28 -6.12 2.99
CA LEU A 22 -16.66 -6.74 1.81
C LEU A 22 -15.18 -6.38 1.65
N SER A 23 -14.57 -5.65 2.60
CA SER A 23 -13.13 -5.40 2.55
C SER A 23 -12.39 -6.75 2.46
N PRO A 24 -11.48 -6.95 1.50
CA PRO A 24 -10.68 -8.17 1.46
C PRO A 24 -10.03 -8.33 2.83
N GLY A 25 -10.24 -9.50 3.45
CA GLY A 25 -9.77 -9.76 4.81
C GLY A 25 -8.28 -9.46 4.95
N LYS A 26 -7.78 -9.25 6.18
CA LYS A 26 -6.34 -9.12 6.37
C LYS A 26 -5.64 -10.39 5.87
N PRO A 27 -4.50 -10.27 5.15
CA PRO A 27 -3.75 -11.45 4.75
C PRO A 27 -3.35 -12.26 5.98
N THR A 28 -3.48 -13.57 5.88
CA THR A 28 -3.06 -14.52 6.91
C THR A 28 -1.86 -15.32 6.42
N GLY A 29 -0.92 -15.61 7.32
CA GLY A 29 0.25 -16.44 7.01
C GLY A 29 1.51 -15.63 6.63
N LEU A 30 2.41 -16.29 5.91
CA LEU A 30 3.72 -15.77 5.55
C LEU A 30 3.69 -15.10 4.18
N CYS A 31 4.63 -14.17 3.97
CA CYS A 31 4.80 -13.48 2.70
C CYS A 31 5.11 -14.47 1.59
N SER A 32 4.35 -14.42 0.50
CA SER A 32 4.57 -15.30 -0.66
C SER A 32 5.85 -15.01 -1.45
N ILE A 33 6.61 -13.97 -1.09
CA ILE A 33 7.89 -13.63 -1.74
C ILE A 33 9.05 -14.14 -0.89
N CYS A 34 9.15 -13.72 0.37
CA CYS A 34 10.30 -14.12 1.20
C CYS A 34 10.05 -15.37 2.06
N GLY A 35 8.81 -15.77 2.30
CA GLY A 35 8.48 -16.92 3.16
C GLY A 35 8.81 -16.75 4.65
N GLU A 36 9.54 -15.71 5.05
CA GLU A 36 10.01 -15.54 6.44
C GLU A 36 9.12 -14.63 7.30
N ARG A 37 8.63 -13.53 6.72
CA ARG A 37 7.86 -12.50 7.42
C ARG A 37 6.36 -12.72 7.25
N LYS A 38 5.56 -12.30 8.23
CA LYS A 38 4.10 -12.30 8.11
C LYS A 38 3.65 -11.41 6.94
N ALA A 39 2.65 -11.86 6.21
CA ALA A 39 2.01 -11.04 5.19
C ALA A 39 1.14 -9.96 5.86
N GLU A 40 1.27 -8.73 5.39
CA GLU A 40 0.58 -7.56 5.95
C GLU A 40 -0.43 -6.97 4.96
N ILE A 41 -0.14 -7.06 3.65
CA ILE A 41 -0.99 -6.55 2.58
C ILE A 41 -1.17 -7.57 1.46
N PHE A 42 -2.25 -7.43 0.70
CA PHE A 42 -2.41 -8.08 -0.61
C PHE A 42 -1.92 -7.14 -1.70
N CYS A 43 -1.07 -7.63 -2.60
CA CYS A 43 -0.65 -6.85 -3.77
C CYS A 43 -1.87 -6.51 -4.64
N ILE A 44 -2.13 -5.23 -4.90
CA ILE A 44 -3.30 -4.81 -5.69
C ILE A 44 -3.25 -5.28 -7.15
N LYS A 45 -2.05 -5.61 -7.67
CA LYS A 45 -1.86 -6.05 -9.07
C LYS A 45 -2.01 -7.57 -9.24
N CYS A 46 -1.46 -8.36 -8.33
CA CYS A 46 -1.41 -9.82 -8.47
C CYS A 46 -2.12 -10.60 -7.36
N GLY A 47 -2.65 -9.92 -6.36
CA GLY A 47 -3.39 -10.53 -5.24
C GLY A 47 -2.54 -11.34 -4.26
N ARG A 48 -1.21 -11.39 -4.40
CA ARG A 48 -0.35 -12.16 -3.49
C ARG A 48 -0.28 -11.51 -2.09
N PRO A 49 -0.35 -12.29 -1.00
CA PRO A 49 -0.10 -11.80 0.35
C PRO A 49 1.40 -11.53 0.54
N VAL A 50 1.78 -10.31 0.91
CA VAL A 50 3.18 -9.87 0.99
C VAL A 50 3.45 -9.07 2.26
N CYS A 51 4.70 -9.15 2.75
CA CYS A 51 5.16 -8.33 3.86
C CYS A 51 5.49 -6.91 3.40
N SER A 52 5.57 -5.98 4.35
CA SER A 52 5.91 -4.57 4.14
C SER A 52 7.24 -4.37 3.37
N SER A 53 8.25 -5.22 3.59
CA SER A 53 9.56 -5.09 2.92
C SER A 53 9.59 -5.62 1.48
N CYS A 54 8.70 -6.56 1.13
CA CYS A 54 8.60 -7.14 -0.22
C CYS A 54 7.55 -6.43 -1.08
N SER A 55 7.03 -5.31 -0.59
CA SER A 55 6.08 -4.46 -1.27
C SER A 55 6.45 -2.99 -1.15
N PHE A 56 5.96 -2.20 -2.09
CA PHE A 56 6.00 -0.75 -2.00
C PHE A 56 4.80 -0.29 -1.19
N SER A 57 5.03 -0.01 0.10
CA SER A 57 3.98 0.26 1.09
C SER A 57 3.05 1.42 0.70
N LEU A 58 3.58 2.39 -0.05
CA LEU A 58 2.84 3.58 -0.50
C LEU A 58 1.73 3.27 -1.52
N ILE A 59 1.94 2.23 -2.35
CA ILE A 59 1.04 1.90 -3.48
C ILE A 59 0.44 0.50 -3.37
N GLY A 60 0.86 -0.29 -2.38
CA GLY A 60 0.33 -1.64 -2.15
C GLY A 60 0.68 -2.65 -3.26
N VAL A 61 1.80 -2.48 -3.96
CA VAL A 61 2.26 -3.37 -5.04
C VAL A 61 3.51 -4.14 -4.61
N CYS A 62 3.59 -5.44 -4.90
CA CYS A 62 4.78 -6.23 -4.59
C CYS A 62 5.94 -5.95 -5.56
N LYS A 63 7.18 -6.18 -5.12
CA LYS A 63 8.37 -5.90 -5.94
C LYS A 63 8.44 -6.72 -7.24
N GLU A 64 7.94 -7.96 -7.22
CA GLU A 64 7.82 -8.82 -8.41
C GLU A 64 6.89 -8.25 -9.51
N CYS A 65 5.99 -7.35 -9.15
CA CYS A 65 5.02 -6.77 -10.06
C CYS A 65 5.51 -5.50 -10.79
N VAL A 66 6.66 -4.97 -10.36
CA VAL A 66 7.24 -3.73 -10.84
C VAL A 66 8.52 -4.04 -11.62
N PRO A 67 8.69 -3.53 -12.84
CA PRO A 67 9.96 -3.67 -13.57
C PRO A 67 11.14 -3.18 -12.73
N LYS A 68 12.27 -3.88 -12.80
CA LYS A 68 13.46 -3.60 -11.98
C LYS A 68 13.90 -2.13 -12.04
N GLU A 69 13.90 -1.54 -13.24
CA GLU A 69 14.25 -0.13 -13.46
C GLU A 69 13.36 0.85 -12.68
N ILE A 70 12.07 0.54 -12.55
CA ILE A 70 11.09 1.37 -11.83
C ILE A 70 11.22 1.11 -10.33
N ALA A 71 11.39 -0.17 -9.94
CA ALA A 71 11.61 -0.56 -8.56
C ALA A 71 12.84 0.13 -7.95
N GLU A 72 13.95 0.18 -8.69
CA GLU A 72 15.20 0.84 -8.26
C GLU A 72 15.03 2.36 -8.05
N LYS A 73 14.20 3.03 -8.87
CA LYS A 73 13.87 4.45 -8.68
C LYS A 73 13.05 4.68 -7.40
N TRP A 74 12.18 3.73 -7.06
CA TRP A 74 11.27 3.83 -5.92
C TRP A 74 11.86 3.34 -4.60
N GLU A 75 12.85 2.43 -4.63
CA GLU A 75 13.58 1.98 -3.45
C GLU A 75 14.44 3.07 -2.80
N GLY A 76 14.49 4.26 -3.40
CA GLY A 76 14.99 5.45 -2.71
C GLY A 76 16.45 5.28 -2.30
N LYS A 77 17.33 4.93 -3.25
CA LYS A 77 18.74 5.29 -3.08
C LYS A 77 18.74 6.80 -2.86
N ARG A 78 19.05 7.26 -1.63
CA ARG A 78 19.36 8.67 -1.37
C ARG A 78 20.50 9.01 -2.32
N PRO A 79 20.26 9.83 -3.34
CA PRO A 79 21.35 10.25 -4.21
C PRO A 79 22.36 10.94 -3.31
N ASP A 80 23.63 10.60 -3.47
CA ASP A 80 24.70 11.35 -2.83
C ASP A 80 24.73 12.74 -3.49
N TRP A 81 24.00 13.67 -2.87
CA TRP A 81 23.79 15.00 -3.43
C TRP A 81 25.08 15.80 -3.48
N GLU A 82 26.03 15.57 -2.56
CA GLU A 82 27.37 16.18 -2.62
C GLU A 82 28.10 15.70 -3.87
N LYS A 83 28.10 14.40 -4.12
CA LYS A 83 28.76 13.82 -5.30
C LYS A 83 28.10 14.19 -6.63
N LEU A 84 26.78 14.32 -6.65
CA LEU A 84 26.03 14.62 -7.88
C LEU A 84 26.02 16.11 -8.24
N LEU A 85 26.00 16.99 -7.24
CA LEU A 85 25.92 18.44 -7.45
C LEU A 85 27.29 19.11 -7.31
N GLY A 86 28.30 18.42 -6.78
CA GLY A 86 29.63 19.00 -6.55
C GLY A 86 29.62 20.14 -5.54
N VAL A 87 28.67 20.11 -4.59
CA VAL A 87 28.49 21.15 -3.58
C VAL A 87 28.77 20.59 -2.20
N GLU A 88 29.48 21.37 -1.39
CA GLU A 88 29.70 21.10 0.04
C GLU A 88 28.59 21.82 0.82
N TRP A 89 27.87 21.10 1.68
CA TRP A 89 26.81 21.70 2.48
C TRP A 89 27.42 22.47 3.66
N VAL A 90 26.96 23.70 3.89
CA VAL A 90 27.37 24.51 5.04
C VAL A 90 26.39 24.26 6.19
N GLU A 91 26.92 24.00 7.39
CA GLU A 91 26.15 23.75 8.63
C GLU A 91 25.33 24.95 9.11
#